data_AF-A0A523EBB7-F1
#
_entry.id   AF-A0A523EBB7-F1
#
_cell.length_a   1.000
_cell.length_b   1.000
_cell.length_c   1.000
_cell.angle_alpha   90.00
_cell.angle_beta   90.00
_cell.angle_gamma   90.00
#
_symmetry.space_group_name_H-M   'P 1'
#
loop_
_entity.id
_entity.type
_entity.pdbx_description
1 polymer ?
#
loop_
_entity_poly.entity_id
_entity_poly.type
_entity_poly.pdbx_seq_one_letter_code
_entity_poly.pdbx_strand_id
1 'polypeptide(L)'
;MTPEEEARLARARRVNPEAYEAYLKGRFHWYKLTPADLDTALQYFQLTLEKDPSYALAQVGIGFFWAGRAFKSYFIELERLSHDELDRLA
;
A
#
# COMPACT_ATOMS: atom_id res chain seq x y z
N MET A 1 4.17 16.86 33.50
CA MET A 1 4.90 16.70 32.23
C MET A 1 6.22 17.43 32.40
N THR A 2 7.35 16.79 32.13
CA THR A 2 8.67 17.40 32.26
C THR A 2 9.05 18.20 31.02
N PRO A 3 9.98 19.18 31.11
CA PRO A 3 10.47 19.90 29.94
C PRO A 3 11.08 19.00 28.86
N GLU A 4 11.66 17.85 29.25
CA GLU A 4 12.15 16.83 28.32
C GLU A 4 11.02 16.09 27.59
N GLU A 5 9.90 15.82 28.27
CA GLU A 5 8.71 15.24 27.65
C GLU A 5 8.05 16.22 26.67
N GLU A 6 8.01 17.51 27.01
CA GLU A 6 7.54 18.57 26.10
C GLU A 6 8.45 18.73 24.88
N ALA A 7 9.77 18.71 25.07
CA ALA A 7 10.72 18.76 23.94
C ALA A 7 10.63 17.51 23.05
N ARG A 8 10.39 16.34 23.64
CA ARG A 8 10.19 15.07 22.92
C ARG A 8 8.86 15.06 22.15
N LEU A 9 7.78 15.58 22.74
CA LEU A 9 6.48 15.73 22.08
C LEU A 9 6.49 16.84 21.01
N ALA A 10 7.25 17.92 21.22
CA ALA A 10 7.46 18.96 20.22
C ALA A 10 8.30 18.46 19.02
N ARG A 11 9.19 17.49 19.25
CA ARG A 11 9.88 16.74 18.19
C ARG A 11 9.02 15.66 17.54
N ALA A 12 7.98 15.18 18.21
CA ALA A 12 7.07 14.21 17.62
C ALA A 12 6.39 14.88 16.43
N ARG A 13 6.67 14.36 15.24
CA ARG A 13 6.17 14.95 14.00
C ARG A 13 4.66 15.07 14.06
N ARG A 14 4.15 16.28 13.86
CA ARG A 14 2.72 16.50 13.66
C ARG A 14 2.31 15.77 12.38
N VAL A 15 1.53 14.72 12.55
CA VAL A 15 0.92 14.00 11.44
C VAL A 15 -0.27 14.83 10.96
N ASN A 16 -0.35 15.10 9.66
CA ASN A 16 -1.52 15.75 9.08
C ASN A 16 -2.74 14.81 9.25
N PRO A 17 -3.81 15.22 9.95
CA PRO A 17 -4.99 14.37 10.15
C PRO A 17 -5.63 13.89 8.85
N GLU A 18 -5.62 14.71 7.80
CA GLU A 18 -6.13 14.34 6.47
C GLU A 18 -5.25 13.25 5.82
N ALA A 19 -3.94 13.32 6.02
CA ALA A 19 -3.01 12.29 5.55
C ALA A 19 -3.23 10.96 6.29
N TYR A 20 -3.47 11.04 7.60
CA TYR A 20 -3.79 9.87 8.42
C TYR A 20 -5.11 9.21 7.99
N GLU A 21 -6.15 10.01 7.74
CA GLU A 21 -7.43 9.49 7.24
C GLU A 21 -7.29 8.81 5.87
N ALA A 22 -6.58 9.47 4.94
CA ALA A 22 -6.28 8.89 3.63
C ALA A 22 -5.52 7.56 3.77
N TYR A 23 -4.54 7.48 4.67
CA TYR A 23 -3.77 6.26 4.93
C TYR A 23 -4.65 5.11 5.42
N LEU A 24 -5.58 5.40 6.35
CA LEU A 24 -6.52 4.39 6.85
C LEU A 24 -7.44 3.87 5.76
N LYS A 25 -7.96 4.75 4.88
CA LYS A 25 -8.76 4.34 3.72
C LYS A 25 -7.95 3.45 2.77
N GLY A 26 -6.70 3.83 2.48
CA GLY A 26 -5.80 3.01 1.67
C GLY A 26 -5.59 1.61 2.25
N ARG A 27 -5.34 1.52 3.56
CA ARG A 27 -5.22 0.22 4.24
C ARG A 27 -6.50 -0.60 4.21
N PHE A 28 -7.66 0.03 4.41
CA PHE A 28 -8.94 -0.68 4.37
C PHE A 28 -9.17 -1.37 3.02
N HIS A 29 -8.90 -0.65 1.93
CA HIS A 29 -9.01 -1.24 0.59
C HIS A 29 -7.91 -2.28 0.33
N TRP A 30 -6.67 -2.04 0.78
CA TRP A 30 -5.58 -3.01 0.66
C TRP A 30 -5.94 -4.40 1.22
N TYR A 31 -6.61 -4.46 2.37
CA TYR A 31 -6.97 -5.74 3.00
C TYR A 31 -8.03 -6.55 2.25
N LYS A 32 -8.74 -5.96 1.31
CA LYS A 32 -9.73 -6.67 0.51
C LYS A 32 -9.10 -7.47 -0.63
N LEU A 33 -7.88 -7.11 -1.04
CA LEU A 33 -7.07 -7.81 -2.05
C LEU A 33 -7.78 -8.06 -3.39
N THR A 34 -8.85 -7.32 -3.71
CA THR A 34 -9.48 -7.35 -5.03
C THR A 34 -8.73 -6.40 -5.97
N PRO A 35 -8.70 -6.64 -7.30
CA PRO A 35 -8.00 -5.75 -8.23
C PRO A 35 -8.46 -4.28 -8.12
N ALA A 36 -9.77 -4.05 -8.04
CA ALA A 36 -10.35 -2.73 -7.92
C ALA A 36 -10.03 -2.07 -6.57
N ASP A 37 -10.04 -2.83 -5.48
CA ASP A 37 -9.66 -2.30 -4.17
C ASP A 37 -8.15 -2.03 -4.08
N LEU A 38 -7.29 -2.81 -4.74
CA LEU A 38 -5.86 -2.54 -4.80
C LEU A 38 -5.56 -1.22 -5.53
N ASP A 39 -6.22 -0.96 -6.66
CA ASP A 39 -6.07 0.31 -7.38
C ASP A 39 -6.60 1.49 -6.54
N THR A 40 -7.70 1.28 -5.82
CA THR A 40 -8.24 2.27 -4.88
C THR A 40 -7.28 2.52 -3.71
N ALA A 41 -6.66 1.47 -3.18
CA ALA A 41 -5.67 1.58 -2.11
C ALA A 41 -4.46 2.41 -2.56
N LEU A 42 -3.98 2.20 -3.80
CA LEU A 42 -2.89 3.00 -4.37
C LEU A 42 -3.24 4.49 -4.41
N GLN A 43 -4.44 4.84 -4.89
CA GLN A 43 -4.89 6.24 -4.96
C GLN A 43 -4.89 6.89 -3.59
N TYR A 44 -5.37 6.18 -2.55
CA TYR A 44 -5.35 6.70 -1.20
C TYR A 44 -3.93 6.84 -0.62
N PHE A 45 -3.01 5.92 -0.92
CA PHE A 45 -1.61 6.07 -0.50
C PHE A 45 -0.92 7.24 -1.20
N GLN A 46 -1.23 7.49 -2.48
CA GLN A 46 -0.76 8.68 -3.19
C GLN A 46 -1.32 9.96 -2.56
N LEU A 47 -2.63 9.98 -2.25
CA LEU A 47 -3.25 11.11 -1.55
C LEU A 47 -2.62 11.36 -0.17
N THR A 48 -2.25 10.30 0.57
CA THR A 48 -1.49 10.47 1.81
C THR A 48 -0.18 11.23 1.57
N LEU A 49 0.54 10.91 0.50
CA LEU A 49 1.80 11.59 0.17
C LEU A 49 1.62 13.01 -0.40
N GLU A 50 0.50 13.29 -1.04
CA GLU A 50 0.14 14.68 -1.41
C GLU A 50 -0.10 15.54 -0.18
N LYS A 51 -0.74 14.97 0.85
CA LYS A 51 -1.07 15.67 2.11
C LYS A 51 0.10 15.74 3.09
N ASP A 52 0.94 14.71 3.08
CA ASP A 52 2.15 14.62 3.89
C ASP A 52 3.20 13.78 3.14
N PRO A 53 4.08 14.44 2.35
CA PRO A 53 5.11 13.77 1.55
C PRO A 53 6.07 12.91 2.38
N SER A 54 6.17 13.21 3.68
CA SER A 54 7.08 12.52 4.58
C SER A 54 6.44 11.28 5.24
N TYR A 55 5.18 10.95 4.94
CA TYR A 55 4.44 9.84 5.55
C TYR A 55 4.96 8.47 5.10
N ALA A 56 5.99 7.98 5.80
CA ALA A 56 6.74 6.78 5.42
C ALA A 56 5.88 5.53 5.18
N LEU A 57 4.81 5.34 5.96
CA LEU A 57 3.93 4.17 5.82
C LEU A 57 3.14 4.17 4.50
N ALA A 58 2.90 5.34 3.89
CA ALA A 58 2.25 5.41 2.59
C ALA A 58 3.20 4.96 1.48
N GLN A 59 4.49 5.29 1.57
CA GLN A 59 5.52 4.79 0.64
C GLN A 59 5.61 3.26 0.70
N VAL A 60 5.55 2.68 1.91
CA VAL A 60 5.49 1.22 2.12
C VAL A 60 4.24 0.62 1.46
N GLY A 61 3.07 1.25 1.62
CA GLY A 61 1.82 0.80 0.99
C GLY A 61 1.91 0.77 -0.55
N ILE A 62 2.50 1.80 -1.16
CA ILE A 62 2.74 1.83 -2.61
C ILE A 62 3.71 0.72 -3.03
N GLY A 63 4.77 0.46 -2.26
CA GLY A 63 5.70 -0.63 -2.51
C GLY A 63 5.01 -1.99 -2.53
N PHE A 64 4.14 -2.27 -1.55
CA PHE A 64 3.36 -3.50 -1.51
C PHE A 64 2.38 -3.63 -2.68
N PHE A 65 1.77 -2.54 -3.14
CA PHE A 65 0.94 -2.56 -4.34
C PHE A 65 1.70 -3.03 -5.58
N TRP A 66 2.88 -2.46 -5.84
CA TRP A 66 3.69 -2.86 -7.00
C TRP A 66 4.21 -4.29 -6.88
N ALA A 67 4.61 -4.71 -5.68
CA ALA A 67 4.99 -6.11 -5.42
C ALA A 67 3.82 -7.08 -5.68
N GLY A 68 2.60 -6.73 -5.22
CA GLY A 68 1.39 -7.51 -5.45
C GLY A 68 1.02 -7.62 -6.93
N ARG A 69 1.12 -6.53 -7.69
CA ARG A 69 0.91 -6.54 -9.16
C ARG A 69 1.93 -7.41 -9.87
N ALA A 70 3.21 -7.29 -9.51
CA ALA A 70 4.25 -8.12 -10.08
C ALA A 70 3.98 -9.61 -9.80
N PHE A 71 3.74 -9.97 -8.54
CA PHE A 71 3.47 -11.35 -8.14
C PHE A 71 2.26 -11.95 -8.87
N LYS A 72 1.17 -11.20 -8.99
CA LYS A 72 -0.02 -11.65 -9.74
C LYS A 72 0.30 -11.86 -11.22
N SER A 73 1.07 -10.97 -11.84
CA SER A 73 1.47 -11.12 -13.25
C SER A 73 2.32 -12.37 -13.47
N TYR A 74 3.28 -12.64 -12.57
CA TYR A 74 4.08 -13.86 -12.62
C TYR A 74 3.23 -15.12 -12.40
N PHE A 75 2.28 -15.08 -11.47
CA PHE A 75 1.44 -16.22 -11.16
C PHE A 75 0.47 -16.58 -12.30
N ILE A 76 -0.16 -15.59 -12.95
CA ILE A 76 -1.01 -15.80 -14.13
C ILE A 76 -0.23 -16.46 -15.27
N GLU A 77 0.99 -16.01 -15.51
CA GLU A 77 1.84 -16.57 -16.58
C GLU A 77 2.22 -18.04 -16.28
N LEU A 78 2.47 -18.38 -15.02
CA LEU A 78 2.76 -19.75 -14.61
C LEU A 78 1.53 -20.67 -14.74
N GLU A 79 0.34 -20.21 -14.37
CA GLU A 79 -0.90 -20.98 -14.58
C GLU A 79 -1.14 -21.23 -16.07
N ARG A 80 -0.97 -20.19 -16.91
CA ARG A 80 -1.09 -20.30 -18.36
C ARG A 80 -0.15 -21.34 -18.95
N LEU A 81 1.13 -21.29 -18.56
CA LEU A 81 2.14 -22.25 -19.02
C LEU A 81 1.79 -23.68 -18.57
N SER A 82 1.28 -23.87 -17.35
CA SER A 82 0.86 -25.20 -16.88
C SER A 82 -0.33 -25.77 -17.66
N HIS A 83 -1.29 -24.91 -18.06
CA HIS A 83 -2.44 -25.33 -18.84
C HIS A 83 -2.02 -25.71 -20.27
N ASP A 84 -1.18 -24.88 -20.90
CA ASP A 84 -0.62 -25.15 -22.22
C ASP A 84 0.23 -26.44 -22.26
N GLU A 85 0.94 -26.76 -21.17
CA GLU A 85 1.71 -28.01 -21.05
C GLU A 85 0.82 -29.25 -20.90
N LEU A 86 -0.29 -29.16 -20.15
CA LEU A 86 -1.25 -30.25 -20.01
C LEU A 86 -1.97 -30.55 -21.33
N ASP A 87 -2.36 -29.52 -22.08
CA ASP A 87 -3.03 -29.66 -23.39
C ASP A 87 -2.09 -30.27 -24.45
N ARG A 88 -0.77 -30.10 -24.32
CA ARG A 88 0.23 -30.72 -25.22
C ARG A 88 0.50 -32.20 -24.92
N LEU A 89 0.13 -32.67 -23.74
CA LEU A 89 0.36 -34.04 -23.28
C LEU A 89 -0.89 -34.94 -23.39
N ALA A 90 -2.04 -34.37 -23.74
CA ALA A 90 -3.31 -35.05 -24.02
C ALA A 90 -3.49 -35.35 -25.52
#